data_AF-A0A9P0L4E1-F1
#
_entry.id   AF-A0A9P0L4E1-F1
#
_cell.length_a   1.000
_cell.length_b   1.000
_cell.length_c   1.000
_cell.angle_alpha   90.00
_cell.angle_beta   90.00
_cell.angle_gamma   90.00
#
_symmetry.space_group_name_H-M   'P 1'
#
loop_
_entity.id
_entity.type
_entity.pdbx_description
1 polymer ?
#
loop_
_entity_poly.entity_id
_entity_poly.type
_entity_poly.pdbx_seq_one_letter_code
_entity_poly.pdbx_strand_id
1 'polypeptide(L)'
;MSSASKVGEIFTAAGQAFNRLGDLTMQLHPNTESPTGKWTDEEIEMLRQVVKQFSDGLNQISDHIKRRTVSQIRTALKKKAFEDAGLPIRQISTVAQPQQQTQTAQQQLQVCMRSC
;
A
#
# COMPACT_ATOMS: atom_id res chain seq x y z
N MET A 1 -16.26 -4.41 -15.27
CA MET A 1 -16.16 -3.15 -14.50
C MET A 1 -14.69 -2.73 -14.43
N SER A 2 -14.35 -1.52 -14.89
CA SER A 2 -12.97 -1.01 -14.91
C SER A 2 -12.52 -0.58 -13.51
N SER A 3 -11.20 -0.52 -13.28
CA SER A 3 -10.65 -0.02 -12.00
C SER A 3 -11.10 1.41 -11.70
N ALA A 4 -11.27 2.25 -12.71
CA ALA A 4 -11.80 3.60 -12.57
C ALA A 4 -13.25 3.61 -12.06
N SER A 5 -14.10 2.70 -12.56
CA SER A 5 -15.48 2.54 -12.09
C SER A 5 -15.54 2.16 -10.61
N LYS A 6 -14.69 1.22 -10.17
CA LYS A 6 -14.61 0.80 -8.76
C LYS A 6 -14.20 1.95 -7.83
N VAL A 7 -13.24 2.77 -8.26
CA VAL A 7 -12.81 3.96 -7.51
C VAL A 7 -13.94 4.99 -7.44
N GLY A 8 -14.67 5.19 -8.53
CA GLY A 8 -15.84 6.09 -8.56
C GLY A 8 -16.94 5.68 -7.59
N GLU A 9 -17.23 4.39 -7.45
CA GLU A 9 -18.21 3.87 -6.48
C GLU A 9 -17.82 4.16 -5.04
N ILE A 10 -16.53 3.99 -4.69
CA ILE A 10 -16.02 4.28 -3.35
C ILE A 10 -16.23 5.77 -3.02
N PHE A 11 -15.87 6.66 -3.95
CA PHE A 11 -16.07 8.11 -3.74
C PHE A 11 -17.55 8.50 -3.70
N THR A 12 -18.40 7.81 -4.45
CA THR A 12 -19.85 8.02 -4.41
C THR A 12 -20.41 7.67 -3.03
N ALA A 13 -20.02 6.53 -2.48
CA ALA A 13 -20.42 6.11 -1.13
C ALA A 13 -19.91 7.08 -0.04
N ALA A 14 -18.64 7.52 -0.13
CA ALA A 14 -18.10 8.51 0.78
C ALA A 14 -18.84 9.86 0.68
N GLY A 15 -19.15 10.32 -0.53
CA GLY A 15 -19.93 11.53 -0.76
C GLY A 15 -21.34 11.46 -0.17
N GLN A 16 -22.01 10.32 -0.28
CA GLN A 16 -23.33 10.11 0.36
C GLN A 16 -23.25 10.22 1.89
N ALA A 17 -22.20 9.67 2.51
CA ALA A 17 -21.99 9.78 3.95
C ALA A 17 -21.76 11.24 4.38
N PHE A 18 -20.95 12.00 3.63
CA PHE A 18 -20.72 13.42 3.88
C PHE A 18 -21.98 14.27 3.69
N ASN A 19 -22.78 14.00 2.65
CA ASN A 19 -24.06 14.71 2.44
C ASN A 19 -25.01 14.49 3.61
N ARG A 20 -25.20 13.24 4.05
CA ARG A 20 -26.05 12.93 5.20
C ARG A 20 -25.60 13.65 6.48
N LEU A 21 -24.28 13.70 6.72
CA LEU A 21 -23.73 14.44 7.84
C LEU A 21 -24.01 15.94 7.71
N GLY A 22 -23.83 16.52 6.53
CA GLY A 22 -24.14 17.92 6.24
C GLY A 22 -25.60 18.27 6.51
N ASP A 23 -26.53 17.44 6.06
CA ASP A 23 -27.97 17.63 6.28
C ASP A 23 -28.35 17.62 7.77
N LEU A 24 -27.76 16.71 8.55
CA LEU A 24 -27.96 16.65 10.00
C LEU A 24 -27.31 17.85 10.70
N THR A 25 -26.16 18.29 10.22
CA THR A 25 -25.47 19.50 10.73
C THR A 25 -26.34 20.74 10.54
N MET A 26 -27.00 20.87 9.39
CA MET A 26 -27.92 21.98 9.12
C MET A 26 -29.16 21.94 10.01
N GLN A 27 -29.57 20.78 10.51
CA GLN A 27 -30.69 20.67 11.46
C GLN A 27 -30.32 21.08 12.89
N LEU A 28 -29.02 21.17 13.21
CA LEU A 28 -28.52 21.73 14.47
C LEU A 28 -28.61 23.27 14.43
N HIS A 29 -29.84 23.79 14.31
CA HIS A 29 -30.11 25.19 14.55
C HIS A 29 -30.22 25.45 16.06
N PRO A 30 -29.67 26.57 16.57
CA PRO A 30 -29.91 27.01 17.93
C PRO A 30 -31.35 27.53 18.05
N ASN A 31 -32.34 26.64 18.07
CA ASN A 31 -33.65 27.01 18.57
C ASN A 31 -33.48 27.33 20.06
N THR A 32 -33.81 28.57 20.41
CA THR A 32 -33.50 29.25 21.68
C THR A 32 -34.10 28.60 22.94
N GLU A 33 -34.74 27.43 22.82
CA GLU A 33 -35.42 26.74 23.93
C GLU A 33 -34.90 25.31 24.20
N SER A 34 -33.89 24.79 23.49
CA SER A 34 -33.38 23.44 23.77
C SER A 34 -31.85 23.29 23.64
N PRO A 35 -31.15 22.80 24.68
CA PRO A 35 -29.69 22.63 24.68
C PRO A 35 -29.19 21.52 23.72
N THR A 36 -30.09 20.72 23.16
CA THR A 36 -29.81 19.59 22.25
C THR A 36 -29.50 20.02 20.80
N GLY A 37 -29.66 21.29 20.44
CA GLY A 37 -29.53 21.79 19.07
C GLY A 37 -28.15 22.34 18.69
N LYS A 38 -27.15 22.23 19.57
CA LYS A 38 -25.79 22.74 19.33
C LYS A 38 -24.83 21.56 19.26
N TRP A 39 -23.96 21.54 18.26
CA TRP A 39 -22.80 20.66 18.22
C TRP A 39 -22.13 20.63 19.60
N THR A 40 -22.04 19.44 20.16
CA THR A 40 -21.30 19.22 21.40
C THR A 40 -19.80 19.18 21.12
N ASP A 41 -18.99 19.53 22.11
CA ASP A 41 -17.52 19.43 21.99
C ASP A 41 -17.09 18.00 21.65
N GLU A 42 -17.81 17.00 22.14
CA GLU A 42 -17.60 15.59 21.80
C GLU A 42 -17.84 15.31 20.31
N GLU A 43 -18.97 15.75 19.75
CA GLU A 43 -19.27 15.59 18.32
C GLU A 43 -18.25 16.31 17.43
N ILE A 44 -17.82 17.51 17.82
CA ILE A 44 -16.79 18.28 17.11
C ILE A 44 -15.47 17.51 17.10
N GLU A 45 -15.07 16.93 18.24
CA GLU A 45 -13.86 16.14 18.32
C GLU A 45 -13.96 14.83 17.52
N MET A 46 -15.09 14.13 17.60
CA MET A 46 -15.35 12.95 16.76
C MET A 46 -15.22 13.28 15.27
N LEU A 47 -15.83 14.38 14.82
CA LEU A 47 -15.73 14.83 13.43
C LEU A 47 -14.28 15.13 13.04
N ARG A 48 -13.54 15.86 13.88
CA ARG A 48 -12.13 16.17 13.64
C ARG A 48 -11.30 14.91 13.46
N GLN A 49 -11.48 13.92 14.35
CA GLN A 49 -10.72 12.67 14.30
C GLN A 49 -11.01 11.89 13.02
N VAL A 50 -12.28 11.72 12.66
CA VAL A 50 -12.69 10.99 11.45
C VAL A 50 -12.16 11.67 10.19
N VAL A 51 -12.29 13.00 10.09
CA VAL A 51 -11.81 13.77 8.93
C VAL A 51 -10.28 13.72 8.83
N LYS A 52 -9.57 13.81 9.96
CA LYS A 52 -8.11 13.67 10.00
C LYS A 52 -7.68 12.30 9.50
N GLN A 53 -8.27 11.23 10.02
CA GLN A 53 -7.93 9.87 9.62
C GLN A 53 -8.23 9.60 8.14
N PHE A 54 -9.35 10.13 7.63
CA PHE A 54 -9.68 10.06 6.21
C PHE A 54 -8.64 10.76 5.34
N SER A 55 -8.23 11.99 5.72
CA SER A 55 -7.18 12.74 5.02
C SER A 55 -5.84 12.01 5.02
N ASP A 56 -5.41 11.50 6.17
CA ASP A 56 -4.17 10.74 6.30
C ASP A 56 -4.19 9.47 5.43
N GLY A 57 -5.32 8.75 5.41
CA GLY A 57 -5.52 7.59 4.54
C GLY A 57 -5.43 7.94 3.05
N LEU A 58 -6.04 9.04 2.61
CA LEU A 58 -5.94 9.51 1.21
C LEU A 58 -4.51 9.92 0.84
N ASN A 59 -3.78 10.57 1.76
CA ASN A 59 -2.37 10.92 1.56
C ASN A 59 -1.50 9.67 1.41
N GLN A 60 -1.70 8.66 2.26
CA GLN A 60 -0.98 7.39 2.17
C GLN A 60 -1.22 6.68 0.83
N ILE A 61 -2.47 6.64 0.36
CA ILE A 61 -2.82 6.08 -0.95
C ILE A 61 -2.13 6.87 -2.07
N SER A 62 -2.18 8.20 -2.00
CA SER A 62 -1.55 9.10 -2.97
C SER A 62 -0.04 8.86 -3.07
N ASP A 63 0.64 8.74 -1.93
CA ASP A 63 2.07 8.46 -1.88
C ASP A 63 2.41 7.06 -2.42
N HIS A 64 1.57 6.08 -2.14
CA HIS A 64 1.74 4.74 -2.69
C HIS A 64 1.61 4.72 -4.22
N ILE A 65 0.65 5.48 -4.78
CA ILE A 65 0.50 5.63 -6.23
C ILE A 65 1.74 6.32 -6.82
N LYS A 66 2.19 7.44 -6.24
CA LYS A 66 3.41 8.15 -6.69
C LYS A 66 4.62 7.23 -6.71
N ARG A 67 4.87 6.48 -5.63
CA ARG A 67 5.99 5.53 -5.54
C ARG A 67 5.92 4.44 -6.61
N ARG A 68 4.73 3.87 -6.83
CA ARG A 68 4.50 2.87 -7.88
C ARG A 68 4.82 3.44 -9.27
N THR A 69 4.32 4.64 -9.59
CA THR A 69 4.56 5.29 -10.89
C THR A 69 6.05 5.54 -11.12
N VAL A 70 6.78 6.04 -10.12
CA VAL A 70 8.24 6.22 -10.21
C VAL A 70 8.97 4.90 -10.46
N SER A 71 8.60 3.84 -9.75
CA SER A 71 9.17 2.51 -9.96
C SER A 71 8.88 1.98 -11.38
N GLN A 72 7.67 2.19 -11.89
CA GLN A 72 7.29 1.76 -13.24
C GLN A 72 8.06 2.53 -14.32
N ILE A 73 8.23 3.84 -14.17
CA ILE A 73 9.05 4.66 -15.09
C ILE A 73 10.50 4.19 -15.05
N ARG A 74 11.10 3.96 -13.88
CA ARG A 74 12.48 3.45 -13.77
C ARG A 74 12.64 2.09 -14.44
N THR A 75 11.69 1.17 -14.23
CA THR A 75 11.71 -0.14 -14.89
C THR A 75 11.58 0.00 -16.40
N ALA A 76 10.70 0.88 -16.89
CA ALA A 76 10.53 1.13 -18.32
C ALA A 76 11.78 1.76 -18.95
N LEU A 77 12.39 2.76 -18.29
CA LEU A 77 13.65 3.37 -18.74
C LEU A 77 14.78 2.35 -18.77
N LYS A 78 14.91 1.54 -17.72
CA LYS A 78 15.90 0.46 -17.65
C LYS A 78 15.71 -0.54 -18.79
N LYS A 79 14.47 -1.02 -19.00
CA LYS A 79 14.14 -1.94 -20.09
C LYS A 79 14.47 -1.34 -21.47
N LYS A 80 14.07 -0.08 -21.70
CA LYS A 80 14.33 0.64 -22.95
C LYS A 80 15.84 0.82 -23.20
N ALA A 81 16.63 1.13 -22.18
CA ALA A 81 18.09 1.26 -22.31
C ALA A 81 18.79 -0.06 -22.67
N PHE A 82 18.32 -1.20 -22.15
CA PHE A 82 18.88 -2.52 -22.51
C PHE A 82 18.49 -2.95 -23.92
N GLU A 83 17.24 -2.70 -24.32
CA GLU A 83 16.72 -2.99 -25.65
C GLU A 83 17.41 -2.12 -26.72
N ASP A 84 17.62 -0.83 -26.43
CA ASP A 84 18.34 0.12 -27.29
C ASP A 84 19.84 -0.21 -27.41
N ALA A 85 20.45 -0.75 -26.35
CA ALA A 85 21.84 -1.24 -26.37
C ALA A 85 22.01 -2.60 -27.09
N GLY A 86 20.92 -3.22 -27.57
CA GLY A 86 20.96 -4.56 -28.20
C GLY A 86 21.37 -5.69 -27.25
N LEU A 87 21.32 -5.46 -25.93
CA LEU A 87 21.76 -6.41 -24.91
C LEU A 87 20.56 -7.24 -24.43
N PRO A 88 20.64 -8.58 -24.43
CA PRO A 88 19.55 -9.42 -23.92
C PRO A 88 19.37 -9.16 -22.41
N ILE A 89 18.15 -8.79 -22.01
CA ILE A 89 17.75 -8.70 -20.59
C ILE A 89 17.80 -10.13 -20.02
N ARG A 90 18.97 -10.55 -19.51
CA ARG A 90 19.05 -11.71 -18.64
C ARG A 90 18.29 -11.34 -17.38
N GLN A 91 17.12 -11.96 -17.18
CA GLN A 91 16.47 -11.97 -15.88
C GLN A 91 17.50 -12.50 -14.89
N ILE A 92 17.98 -11.62 -14.01
CA ILE A 92 18.75 -12.03 -12.85
C ILE A 92 17.72 -12.66 -11.92
N SER A 93 17.40 -13.93 -12.19
CA SER A 93 16.98 -14.85 -11.14
C SER A 93 18.11 -14.80 -10.12
N THR A 94 17.80 -14.31 -8.93
CA THR A 94 18.65 -14.29 -7.73
C THR A 94 19.60 -15.49 -7.69
N VAL A 95 20.87 -15.25 -8.00
CA VAL A 95 21.95 -16.24 -7.86
C VAL A 95 22.55 -16.12 -6.47
N ALA A 96 22.42 -17.22 -5.73
CA ALA A 96 23.35 -17.79 -4.76
C ALA A 96 23.81 -16.95 -3.56
N GLN A 97 23.36 -17.40 -2.38
CA GLN A 97 24.12 -17.30 -1.13
C GLN A 97 25.47 -18.01 -1.26
N PRO A 98 26.56 -17.46 -0.70
CA PRO A 98 27.79 -18.18 -0.43
C PRO A 98 27.84 -18.61 1.06
N GLN A 99 27.59 -19.90 1.34
CA GLN A 99 27.94 -20.63 2.58
C GLN A 99 27.58 -22.11 2.31
N GLN A 100 28.41 -23.14 2.42
CA GLN A 100 29.67 -23.40 3.10
C GLN A 100 30.52 -24.38 2.27
N GLN A 101 31.82 -24.11 2.18
CA GLN A 101 32.84 -25.12 1.84
C GLN A 101 33.13 -26.01 3.06
N THR A 102 33.68 -27.19 2.78
CA THR A 102 34.27 -28.24 3.65
C THR A 102 33.35 -29.30 4.24
N GLN A 103 33.19 -30.41 3.50
CA GLN A 103 33.23 -31.79 4.03
C GLN A 103 33.23 -32.81 2.87
N THR A 104 34.41 -33.13 2.31
CA THR A 104 34.55 -34.28 1.36
C THR A 104 35.76 -35.18 1.64
N ALA A 105 36.44 -35.06 2.78
CA ALA A 105 37.68 -35.82 3.03
C ALA A 105 37.61 -36.87 4.17
N GLN A 106 36.44 -37.32 4.62
CA GLN A 106 36.35 -38.32 5.71
C GLN A 106 35.57 -39.61 5.40
N GLN A 107 34.91 -39.73 4.24
CA GLN A 107 34.11 -40.94 3.96
C GLN A 107 34.86 -42.06 3.23
N GLN A 108 36.13 -41.86 2.87
CA GLN A 108 36.92 -42.86 2.13
C GLN A 108 37.76 -43.79 3.02
N LEU A 109 37.90 -43.51 4.33
CA LEU A 109 38.58 -44.41 5.28
C LEU A 109 37.67 -45.47 5.89
N GLN A 110 36.34 -45.36 5.75
CA GLN A 110 35.40 -46.34 6.32
C GLN A 110 35.10 -47.52 5.39
N VAL A 111 35.33 -47.38 4.08
CA VAL A 111 35.15 -48.47 3.10
C VAL A 111 36.36 -49.42 3.09
N CYS A 112 37.57 -48.91 3.37
CA CYS A 112 38.77 -49.74 3.41
C CYS A 112 38.85 -50.63 4.67
N MET A 113 38.21 -50.24 5.79
CA MET A 113 38.24 -51.00 7.05
C MET A 113 37.18 -52.10 7.17
N ARG A 114 36.34 -52.31 6.15
CA ARG A 114 35.27 -53.32 6.13
C ARG A 114 35.59 -54.56 5.28
N SER A 115 36.81 -54.67 4.75
CA SER A 115 37.21 -55.76 3.85
C SER A 115 38.48 -56.50 4.29
N CYS A 116 38.71 -56.61 5.60
CA CYS A 116 39.61 -57.58 6.23
C CYS A 116 38.86 -58.29 7.36
#